data_AF-A0A1J4SKF4-F1
#
_entry.id   AF-A0A1J4SKF4-F1
#
_cell.length_a   1.000
_cell.length_b   1.000
_cell.length_c   1.000
_cell.angle_alpha   90.00
_cell.angle_beta   90.00
_cell.angle_gamma   90.00
#
_symmetry.space_group_name_H-M   'P 1'
#
loop_
_entity.id
_entity.type
_entity.pdbx_description
1 polymer ?
#
loop_
_entity_poly.entity_id
_entity_poly.type
_entity_poly.pdbx_seq_one_letter_code
_entity_poly.pdbx_strand_id
1 'polypeptide(L)' 'MNLRGKRIFTGQMQLFNEWEVRPFAIQNPDGAFLPGFAARRHRAGENAGKEYCFDERCMNKEEAFELAMSQGLGMLAEN' A
#
# COMPACT_ATOMS: atom_id res chain seq x y z
N MET A 1 -0.55 -22.43 0.22
CA MET A 1 -1.34 -21.40 0.94
C MET A 1 -2.04 -20.53 -0.11
N ASN A 2 -3.37 -20.41 -0.11
CA ASN A 2 -4.10 -19.56 -1.06
C ASN A 2 -4.04 -18.10 -0.58
N LEU A 3 -3.50 -17.21 -1.41
CA LEU A 3 -3.30 -15.79 -1.15
C LEU A 3 -4.34 -14.89 -1.85
N ARG A 4 -5.32 -15.46 -2.55
CA ARG A 4 -6.37 -14.70 -3.23
C ARG A 4 -7.18 -13.87 -2.24
N GLY A 5 -7.36 -12.59 -2.56
CA GLY A 5 -8.04 -11.61 -1.70
C GLY A 5 -7.31 -11.27 -0.40
N LYS A 6 -6.10 -11.81 -0.19
CA LYS A 6 -5.27 -11.48 0.98
C LYS A 6 -4.26 -10.41 0.61
N ARG A 7 -3.98 -9.55 1.58
CA ARG A 7 -2.91 -8.55 1.50
C ARG A 7 -1.56 -9.27 1.59
N ILE A 8 -0.69 -8.96 0.64
CA ILE A 8 0.70 -9.42 0.59
C ILE A 8 1.55 -8.18 0.81
N PHE A 9 2.33 -8.17 1.88
CA PHE A 9 3.23 -7.05 2.19
C PHE A 9 4.64 -7.37 1.70
N THR A 10 5.37 -6.34 1.27
CA THR A 10 6.81 -6.45 0.96
C THR A 10 7.67 -6.61 2.20
N GLY A 11 7.17 -6.19 3.36
CA GLY A 11 7.98 -5.95 4.56
C GLY A 11 8.77 -4.63 4.49
N GLN A 12 8.70 -3.91 3.37
CA GLN A 12 9.29 -2.57 3.22
C GLN A 12 8.34 -1.52 3.79
N MET A 13 8.94 -0.47 4.34
CA MET A 13 8.26 0.69 4.91
C MET A 13 9.05 1.93 4.49
N GLN A 14 8.34 3.03 4.27
CA GLN A 14 8.96 4.34 4.13
C GLN A 14 8.34 5.34 5.10
N LEU A 15 9.18 6.14 5.74
CA LEU A 15 8.77 7.28 6.54
C LEU A 15 8.81 8.55 5.69
N PHE A 16 7.74 9.33 5.70
CA PHE A 16 7.61 10.57 4.94
C PHE A 16 6.73 11.55 5.71
N ASN A 17 7.25 12.72 6.10
CA ASN A 17 6.48 13.76 6.83
C ASN A 17 5.65 13.23 8.02
N GLU A 18 6.29 12.48 8.92
CA GLU A 18 5.64 11.82 10.07
C GLU A 18 4.65 10.68 9.69
N TRP A 19 4.48 10.39 8.40
CA TRP A 19 3.72 9.24 7.94
C TRP A 19 4.62 8.03 7.76
N GLU A 20 4.16 6.90 8.25
CA GLU A 20 4.64 5.58 7.91
C GLU A 20 3.79 5.01 6.79
N VAL A 21 4.43 4.70 5.67
CA VAL A 21 3.81 4.13 4.48
C VAL A 21 4.29 2.70 4.29
N ARG A 22 3.37 1.75 4.18
CA ARG A 22 3.67 0.34 3.91
C ARG A 22 2.90 -0.12 2.67
N PRO A 23 3.59 -0.47 1.57
CA PRO A 23 2.93 -0.95 0.37
C PRO A 23 2.51 -2.41 0.57
N PHE A 24 1.41 -2.77 -0.05
CA PHE A 24 0.91 -4.12 -0.15
C PHE A 24 0.25 -4.34 -1.51
N ALA A 25 0.00 -5.60 -1.84
CA ALA A 25 -0.70 -6.01 -3.03
C ALA A 25 -1.81 -7.00 -2.66
N ILE A 26 -2.92 -6.95 -3.37
CA ILE A 26 -4.02 -7.90 -3.24
C ILE A 26 -4.07 -8.73 -4.51
N GLN A 27 -3.89 -10.05 -4.39
CA GLN A 27 -3.99 -10.93 -5.55
C GLN A 27 -5.47 -11.24 -5.86
N ASN A 28 -5.90 -10.87 -7.06
CA ASN A 28 -7.24 -11.17 -7.55
C ASN A 28 -7.37 -12.63 -8.02
N PRO A 29 -8.62 -13.15 -8.12
CA PRO A 29 -8.87 -14.51 -8.59
C PRO A 29 -8.36 -14.79 -10.01
N ASP A 30 -8.26 -13.76 -10.84
CA ASP A 30 -7.75 -13.80 -12.21
C ASP A 30 -6.21 -13.75 -12.29
N GLY A 31 -5.53 -13.64 -11.15
CA GLY A 31 -4.07 -13.62 -11.06
C GLY A 31 -3.43 -12.24 -11.09
N ALA A 32 -4.18 -11.18 -11.38
CA ALA A 32 -3.68 -9.81 -11.31
C ALA A 32 -3.46 -9.35 -9.87
N PHE A 33 -2.65 -8.30 -9.69
CA PHE A 33 -2.38 -7.68 -8.40
C PHE A 33 -2.95 -6.27 -8.37
N LEU A 34 -3.75 -5.97 -7.34
CA LEU A 34 -4.16 -4.59 -7.04
C LEU A 34 -3.17 -3.98 -6.06
N PRO A 35 -2.60 -2.81 -6.37
CA PRO A 35 -1.72 -2.08 -5.47
C PRO A 35 -2.53 -1.44 -4.33
N GLY A 36 -1.93 -1.37 -3.15
CA GLY A 36 -2.48 -0.62 -2.03
C GLY A 36 -1.41 -0.26 -1.01
N PHE A 37 -1.69 0.72 -0.17
CA PHE A 37 -0.77 1.09 0.91
C PHE A 37 -1.53 1.32 2.21
N ALA A 38 -0.87 0.96 3.31
CA ALA A 38 -1.27 1.36 4.65
C ALA A 38 -0.44 2.57 5.06
N ALA A 39 -1.11 3.60 5.57
CA ALA A 39 -0.50 4.82 6.07
C ALA A 39 -0.85 5.03 7.54
N ARG A 40 0.14 5.36 8.37
CA ARG A 40 -0.07 5.74 9.76
C ARG A 40 0.71 7.01 10.06
N ARG A 41 0.06 8.03 10.61
CA ARG A 41 0.76 9.22 11.10
C ARG A 41 1.26 8.99 12.52
N HIS A 42 2.52 9.31 12.77
CA HIS A 42 3.16 9.25 14.07
C HIS A 42 3.07 10.61 14.76
N ARG A 43 1.84 11.07 15.04
CA ARG A 43 1.59 12.30 15.80
C ARG A 43 0.89 11.96 17.13
N ALA A 44 1.25 12.68 18.20
CA ALA A 44 0.60 12.50 19.50
C ALA A 44 -0.92 12.70 19.38
N GLY A 45 -1.70 11.68 19.74
CA GLY A 45 -3.17 11.68 19.65
C GLY A 45 -3.74 11.05 18.38
N GLU A 46 -2.93 10.78 17.35
CA GLU A 46 -3.35 10.05 16.14
C GLU A 46 -2.76 8.64 16.14
N ASN A 47 -3.64 7.64 16.26
CA ASN A 47 -3.30 6.22 16.15
C ASN A 47 -4.06 5.49 15.04
N ALA A 48 -4.88 6.20 14.25
CA ALA A 48 -5.64 5.60 13.19
C ALA A 48 -4.74 5.38 11.96
N GLY A 49 -4.45 4.12 11.65
CA GLY A 49 -3.96 3.73 10.33
C GLY A 49 -5.07 3.86 9.30
N LYS A 50 -4.73 4.34 8.10
CA LYS A 50 -5.61 4.35 6.94
C LYS A 50 -5.06 3.38 5.90
N GLU A 51 -5.95 2.73 5.16
CA GLU A 51 -5.58 1.86 4.05
C GLU A 51 -6.23 2.39 2.79
N TYR A 52 -5.48 2.31 1.70
CA TYR A 52 -5.88 2.77 0.39
C TYR A 52 -5.56 1.66 -0.61
N CYS A 53 -6.47 1.41 -1.53
CA CYS A 53 -6.31 0.48 -2.63
C CYS A 53 -6.59 1.24 -3.92
N PHE A 54 -5.88 0.90 -4.98
CA PHE A 54 -6.11 1.48 -6.30
C PHE A 54 -6.65 0.41 -7.24
N ASP A 55 -7.53 0.81 -8.15
CA ASP A 55 -8.17 -0.08 -9.12
C ASP A 55 -7.27 -0.42 -10.32
N GLU A 56 -5.99 -0.05 -10.26
CA GLU A 56 -4.98 -0.41 -11.26
C GLU A 56 -4.65 -1.90 -11.19
N ARG A 57 -4.58 -2.56 -12.34
CA ARG A 57 -4.25 -3.98 -12.42
C ARG A 57 -2.79 -4.15 -12.80
N CYS A 58 -1.97 -4.59 -11.85
CA CYS A 58 -0.57 -4.92 -12.07
C CYS A 58 -0.39 -6.39 -12.45
N MET A 59 0.61 -6.65 -13.29
CA MET A 59 0.91 -7.98 -13.83
C MET A 59 1.70 -8.84 -12.84
N ASN A 60 2.42 -8.21 -11.91
CA ASN A 60 3.18 -8.85 -10.86
C ASN A 60 3.13 -8.06 -9.54
N LYS A 61 3.73 -8.61 -8.49
CA LYS A 61 3.69 -8.04 -7.15
C LYS A 61 4.58 -6.80 -7.04
N GLU A 62 5.76 -6.86 -7.64
CA GLU A 62 6.78 -5.82 -7.61
C GLU A 62 6.22 -4.52 -8.19
N GLU A 63 5.56 -4.59 -9.35
CA GLU A 63 4.87 -3.48 -9.99
C GLU A 63 3.77 -2.90 -9.08
N ALA A 64 2.97 -3.76 -8.44
CA ALA A 64 1.94 -3.32 -7.51
C ALA A 64 2.54 -2.59 -6.29
N PHE A 65 3.69 -3.04 -5.80
CA PHE A 65 4.36 -2.41 -4.66
C PHE A 65 4.98 -1.06 -5.01
N GLU A 66 5.65 -0.97 -6.17
CA GLU A 66 6.22 0.28 -6.67
C GLU A 66 5.13 1.32 -6.91
N LEU A 67 4.03 0.91 -7.55
CA LEU A 67 2.90 1.79 -7.80
C LEU A 67 2.23 2.24 -6.50
N ALA A 68 2.01 1.31 -5.56
CA ALA A 68 1.45 1.63 -4.24
C ALA A 68 2.30 2.64 -3.47
N MET A 69 3.63 2.49 -3.50
CA MET A 69 4.54 3.40 -2.82
C MET A 69 4.53 4.78 -3.48
N SER A 70 4.66 4.83 -4.81
CA SER A 70 4.69 6.08 -5.58
C SER A 70 3.41 6.89 -5.36
N GLN A 71 2.24 6.26 -5.52
CA GLN A 71 0.96 6.94 -5.32
C GLN A 71 0.72 7.29 -3.85
N GLY A 72 1.08 6.41 -2.91
CA GLY A 72 0.92 6.67 -1.48
C GLY A 72 1.73 7.87 -1.00
N LEU A 73 2.98 7.99 -1.45
CA LEU A 73 3.82 9.16 -1.15
C LEU A 73 3.26 10.44 -1.80
N GLY A 74 2.78 10.37 -3.04
CA GLY A 74 2.12 11.51 -3.70
C GLY A 74 0.89 12.00 -2.94
N MET A 75 -0.01 11.09 -2.57
CA MET A 75 -1.22 11.42 -1.80
C MET A 75 -0.91 12.06 -0.44
N LEU A 76 0.16 11.62 0.24
CA LEU A 76 0.56 12.15 1.54
C LEU A 76 1.40 13.43 1.45
N ALA A 77 1.95 13.74 0.27
CA ALA A 77 2.62 15.02 0.03
C ALA A 77 1.62 16.17 -0.22
N GLU A 78 0.43 15.85 -0.71
CA GLU A 78 -0.64 16.80 -1.01
C GLU A 78 -1.56 17.12 0.18
N ASN A 79 -1.44 16.39 1.30
CA ASN A 79 -2.27 16.52 2.52
C ASN A 79 -1.46 16.93 3.76
#